data_AF-A0A3B5M532-F1
#
_entry.id   AF-A0A3B5M532-F1
#
_cell.length_a   1.000
_cell.length_b   1.000
_cell.length_c   1.000
_cell.angle_alpha   90.00
_cell.angle_beta   90.00
_cell.angle_gamma   90.00
#
_symmetry.space_group_name_H-M   'P 1'
#
loop_
_entity.id
_entity.type
_entity.pdbx_description
1 polymer ?
#
loop_
_entity_poly.entity_id
_entity_poly.type
_entity_poly.pdbx_seq_one_letter_code
_entity_poly.pdbx_strand_id
1 'polypeptide(L)'
;MSEPYLLLCFVVVVKQPNFYLEPSNFSSVLSHFQAAAEFAKTHLAEALHKDEKKEKGGSSYPSILEQQILTLDREMLDKLSANYNEAGTTCLVALLSDKELIVANVGDSRGVLCDKDGNAIPLSHDHKPYQLKERKRIKKAGGFISFNGSWRVQGILAMSRSLGDYPLKNLNVIVPDPDIMSFDLNKLQPEFMILASDGLWDTFSNEEAVRFIRERLDEPHFGAKSIVLQSFYRGCPDNITVMVVKFKGKMGEKK
;
A
#
# COMPACT_ATOMS: atom_id res chain seq x y z
N MET A 1 21.28 12.48 12.21
CA MET A 1 19.83 12.55 12.47
C MET A 1 19.21 11.44 11.66
N SER A 2 18.85 10.34 12.32
CA SER A 2 18.17 9.19 11.70
C SER A 2 16.78 9.62 11.24
N GLU A 3 16.47 9.44 9.97
CA GLU A 3 15.12 9.66 9.45
C GLU A 3 14.11 8.77 10.21
N PRO A 4 12.87 9.24 10.46
CA PRO A 4 11.82 8.37 10.96
C PRO A 4 11.51 7.33 9.88
N TYR A 5 11.90 6.07 10.13
CA TYR A 5 11.60 4.94 9.25
C TYR A 5 10.08 4.79 9.14
N LEU A 6 9.54 5.12 7.98
CA LEU A 6 8.13 4.94 7.67
C LEU A 6 7.89 3.45 7.44
N LEU A 7 7.08 2.81 8.30
CA LEU A 7 6.72 1.41 8.11
C LEU A 7 5.53 1.27 7.17
N LEU A 8 5.40 0.07 6.57
CA LEU A 8 4.48 -0.24 5.49
C LEU A 8 3.37 -1.18 5.93
N CYS A 9 2.14 -0.86 5.55
CA CYS A 9 0.99 -1.76 5.71
C CYS A 9 0.50 -2.22 4.34
N PHE A 10 0.67 -3.52 4.06
CA PHE A 10 -0.01 -4.21 2.96
C PHE A 10 -1.16 -5.04 3.52
N VAL A 11 -2.38 -4.77 3.07
CA VAL A 11 -3.55 -5.58 3.41
C VAL A 11 -4.11 -6.18 2.13
N VAL A 12 -4.02 -7.51 2.00
CA VAL A 12 -4.65 -8.26 0.90
C VAL A 12 -5.84 -9.03 1.47
N VAL A 13 -7.04 -8.71 1.02
CA VAL A 13 -8.27 -9.42 1.42
C VAL A 13 -8.80 -10.17 0.21
N VAL A 14 -8.94 -11.50 0.30
CA VAL A 14 -9.43 -12.35 -0.79
C VAL A 14 -10.80 -12.91 -0.44
N LYS A 15 -11.82 -12.53 -1.22
CA LYS A 15 -13.18 -13.08 -1.16
C LYS A 15 -13.35 -14.15 -2.23
N GLN A 16 -12.86 -15.36 -1.94
CA GLN A 16 -13.19 -16.58 -2.68
C GLN A 16 -13.45 -17.72 -1.71
N PRO A 17 -14.39 -18.66 -1.98
CA PRO A 17 -14.79 -19.70 -1.03
C PRO A 17 -13.68 -20.69 -0.62
N ASN A 18 -12.49 -20.62 -1.24
CA ASN A 18 -11.38 -21.54 -1.00
C ASN A 18 -10.03 -20.84 -0.72
N PHE A 19 -10.03 -19.54 -0.39
CA PHE A 19 -8.80 -18.80 -0.09
C PHE A 19 -8.96 -17.92 1.15
N TYR A 20 -8.41 -18.39 2.25
CA TYR A 20 -7.92 -17.51 3.31
C TYR A 20 -6.41 -17.36 3.07
N LEU A 21 -5.95 -16.17 2.67
CA LEU A 21 -4.57 -15.80 2.93
C LEU A 21 -4.53 -15.32 4.38
N GLU A 22 -4.04 -16.16 5.28
CA GLU A 22 -3.74 -15.69 6.63
C GLU A 22 -2.67 -14.57 6.56
N PRO A 23 -2.70 -13.58 7.46
CA PRO A 23 -1.67 -12.54 7.58
C PRO A 23 -0.28 -13.05 8.01
N SER A 24 -0.10 -14.37 8.10
CA SER A 24 1.08 -15.05 8.63
C SER A 24 2.12 -15.23 7.53
N ASN A 25 3.02 -14.24 7.38
CA ASN A 25 4.46 -14.43 7.09
C ASN A 25 5.21 -13.11 6.84
N PHE A 26 4.95 -12.06 7.61
CA PHE A 26 5.94 -10.99 7.77
C PHE A 26 5.99 -10.62 9.26
N SER A 27 6.98 -11.18 9.94
CA SER A 27 7.43 -10.71 11.24
C SER A 27 8.91 -10.38 11.14
N SER A 28 9.22 -9.15 11.55
CA SER A 28 10.49 -8.61 12.05
C SER A 28 10.90 -7.31 11.34
N VAL A 29 10.84 -6.19 12.09
CA VAL A 29 11.99 -5.38 12.53
C VAL A 29 11.50 -3.99 13.06
N LEU A 30 11.90 -3.65 14.29
CA LEU A 30 11.87 -2.35 15.02
C LEU A 30 10.56 -1.85 15.70
N SER A 31 10.63 -1.70 17.03
CA SER A 31 9.51 -1.73 18.00
C SER A 31 8.74 -0.42 18.28
N HIS A 32 9.04 0.70 17.63
CA HIS A 32 8.35 1.98 17.93
C HIS A 32 7.52 2.54 16.75
N PHE A 33 8.02 2.43 15.51
CA PHE A 33 7.29 2.80 14.28
C PHE A 33 6.39 1.67 13.75
N GLN A 34 6.62 0.43 14.21
CA GLN A 34 5.78 -0.74 13.91
C GLN A 34 4.36 -0.63 14.48
N ALA A 35 4.15 0.17 15.53
CA ALA A 35 2.84 0.30 16.15
C ALA A 35 1.76 0.78 15.17
N ALA A 36 2.06 1.76 14.30
CA ALA A 36 1.10 2.30 13.34
C ALA A 36 0.76 1.27 12.24
N ALA A 37 1.78 0.64 11.64
CA ALA A 37 1.58 -0.36 10.59
C ALA A 37 0.90 -1.64 11.10
N GLU A 38 1.26 -2.15 12.28
CA GLU A 38 0.61 -3.32 12.89
C GLU A 38 -0.84 -3.01 13.31
N PHE A 39 -1.06 -1.81 13.86
CA PHE A 39 -2.41 -1.35 14.18
C PHE A 39 -3.28 -1.32 12.93
N ALA A 40 -2.77 -0.70 11.85
CA ALA A 40 -3.44 -0.67 10.55
C ALA A 40 -3.75 -2.07 10.01
N LYS A 41 -2.74 -2.95 9.98
CA LYS A 41 -2.87 -4.32 9.47
C LYS A 41 -3.95 -5.09 10.21
N THR A 42 -3.94 -5.06 11.54
CA THR A 42 -4.85 -5.86 12.38
C THR A 42 -6.27 -5.33 12.30
N HIS A 43 -6.45 -4.02 12.51
CA HIS A 43 -7.78 -3.43 12.65
C HIS A 43 -8.49 -3.30 11.31
N LEU A 44 -7.75 -3.03 10.22
CA LEU A 44 -8.35 -2.94 8.88
C LEU A 44 -8.83 -4.31 8.38
N ALA A 45 -8.03 -5.36 8.58
CA ALA A 45 -8.44 -6.72 8.22
C ALA A 45 -9.68 -7.17 9.01
N GLU A 46 -9.71 -6.92 10.32
CA GLU A 46 -10.87 -7.23 11.16
C GLU A 46 -12.12 -6.43 10.76
N ALA A 47 -11.97 -5.15 10.47
CA ALA A 47 -13.09 -4.28 10.11
C ALA A 47 -13.72 -4.69 8.78
N LEU A 48 -12.90 -4.99 7.77
CA LEU A 48 -13.37 -5.50 6.48
C LEU A 48 -14.10 -6.84 6.64
N HIS A 49 -13.62 -7.72 7.51
CA HIS A 49 -14.29 -9.01 7.79
C HIS A 49 -15.60 -8.85 8.58
N LYS A 50 -15.72 -7.82 9.42
CA LYS A 50 -16.98 -7.50 10.14
C LYS A 50 -18.03 -6.93 9.21
N ASP A 51 -17.64 -6.08 8.26
CA ASP A 51 -18.55 -5.50 7.28
C ASP A 51 -19.07 -6.53 6.27
N GLU A 52 -18.26 -7.54 5.92
CA GLU A 52 -18.70 -8.72 5.18
C GLU A 52 -19.92 -9.41 5.82
N LYS A 53 -19.90 -9.60 7.14
CA LYS A 53 -20.98 -10.26 7.88
C LYS A 53 -22.23 -9.38 8.02
N LYS A 54 -22.09 -8.08 7.81
CA LYS A 54 -23.16 -7.08 7.90
C LYS A 54 -23.79 -6.75 6.56
N GLU A 55 -23.41 -7.40 5.45
CA GLU A 55 -24.04 -7.22 4.13
C GLU A 55 -25.55 -7.55 4.15
N LYS A 56 -26.31 -6.54 4.57
CA LYS A 56 -27.76 -6.36 4.43
C LYS A 56 -28.08 -4.92 3.98
N GLY A 57 -27.09 -4.13 3.55
CA GLY A 57 -27.27 -2.72 3.23
C GLY A 57 -26.27 -2.14 2.23
N GLY A 58 -26.49 -2.39 0.93
CA GLY A 58 -26.26 -1.50 -0.23
C GLY A 58 -24.96 -0.71 -0.45
N SER A 59 -23.94 -0.77 0.42
CA SER A 59 -22.73 0.06 0.30
C SER A 59 -21.68 -0.61 -0.59
N SER A 60 -21.08 0.15 -1.50
CA SER A 60 -20.03 -0.35 -2.40
C SER A 60 -18.69 -0.56 -1.67
N TYR A 61 -17.90 -1.55 -2.11
CA TYR A 61 -16.58 -1.82 -1.53
C TYR A 61 -15.61 -0.62 -1.51
N PRO A 62 -15.56 0.24 -2.55
CA PRO A 62 -14.76 1.46 -2.49
C PRO A 62 -15.14 2.36 -1.30
N SER A 63 -16.45 2.57 -1.07
CA SER A 63 -16.94 3.38 0.04
C SER A 63 -16.60 2.74 1.40
N ILE A 64 -16.70 1.42 1.50
CA ILE A 64 -16.32 0.68 2.71
C ILE A 64 -14.83 0.87 2.98
N LEU A 65 -13.97 0.66 1.98
CA LEU A 65 -12.52 0.85 2.12
C LEU A 65 -12.16 2.27 2.54
N GLU A 66 -12.76 3.27 1.91
CA GLU A 66 -12.57 4.68 2.28
C GLU A 66 -12.96 4.93 3.74
N GLN A 67 -14.17 4.54 4.15
CA GLN A 67 -14.66 4.72 5.51
C GLN A 67 -13.79 4.00 6.55
N GLN A 68 -13.33 2.79 6.24
CA GLN A 68 -12.49 2.01 7.14
C GLN A 68 -11.10 2.61 7.29
N ILE A 69 -10.47 3.06 6.20
CA ILE A 69 -9.17 3.75 6.25
C ILE A 69 -9.26 5.04 7.05
N LEU A 70 -10.29 5.87 6.82
CA LEU A 70 -10.50 7.12 7.55
C LEU A 70 -10.83 6.88 9.03
N THR A 71 -11.57 5.82 9.36
CA THR A 71 -11.88 5.45 10.74
C THR A 71 -10.64 4.94 11.46
N LEU A 72 -9.89 4.05 10.82
CA LEU A 72 -8.61 3.56 11.31
C LEU A 72 -7.65 4.72 11.63
N ASP A 73 -7.57 5.72 10.74
CA ASP A 73 -6.69 6.86 10.98
C ASP A 73 -7.10 7.67 12.21
N ARG A 74 -8.40 7.93 12.40
CA ARG A 74 -8.89 8.63 13.60
C ARG A 74 -8.55 7.88 14.88
N GLU A 75 -8.80 6.58 14.91
CA GLU A 75 -8.45 5.73 16.06
C GLU A 75 -6.93 5.68 16.31
N MET A 76 -6.14 5.69 15.23
CA MET A 76 -4.68 5.75 15.30
C MET A 76 -4.22 7.08 15.89
N LEU A 77 -4.77 8.20 15.45
CA LEU A 77 -4.43 9.54 15.95
C LEU A 77 -4.75 9.71 17.44
N ASP A 78 -5.91 9.22 17.90
CA ASP A 78 -6.28 9.25 19.31
C ASP A 78 -5.26 8.48 20.17
N LYS A 79 -4.83 7.29 19.71
CA LYS A 79 -3.81 6.49 20.42
C LYS A 79 -2.41 7.08 20.37
N LEU A 80 -2.00 7.60 19.22
CA LEU A 80 -0.66 8.14 19.00
C LEU A 80 -0.47 9.45 19.76
N SER A 81 -1.44 10.36 19.68
CA SER A 81 -1.39 11.64 20.38
C SER A 81 -1.39 11.48 21.91
N ALA A 82 -2.17 10.54 22.46
CA ALA A 82 -2.18 10.25 23.89
C ALA A 82 -0.82 9.77 24.43
N ASN A 83 0.00 9.16 23.56
CA ASN A 83 1.33 8.65 23.90
C ASN A 83 2.48 9.53 23.37
N TYR A 84 2.19 10.72 22.82
CA TYR A 84 3.18 11.59 22.16
C TYR A 84 4.03 10.84 21.11
N ASN A 85 3.43 9.87 20.42
CA ASN A 85 4.10 9.08 19.40
C ASN A 85 3.77 9.66 18.03
N GLU A 86 4.79 10.18 17.34
CA GLU A 86 4.64 10.86 16.05
C GLU A 86 4.69 9.89 14.85
N ALA A 87 4.61 8.57 15.07
CA ALA A 87 4.71 7.58 14.01
C ALA A 87 3.63 7.74 12.93
N GLY A 88 4.04 7.40 11.69
CA GLY A 88 3.18 7.36 10.52
C GLY A 88 3.44 6.10 9.70
N THR A 89 2.52 5.78 8.79
CA THR A 89 2.62 4.63 7.89
C THR A 89 1.97 4.92 6.55
N THR A 90 2.47 4.31 5.48
CA THR A 90 1.69 4.14 4.25
C THR A 90 0.58 3.12 4.48
N CYS A 91 -0.41 3.12 3.59
CA CYS A 91 -1.43 2.08 3.54
C CYS A 91 -1.72 1.73 2.08
N LEU A 92 -1.40 0.50 1.68
CA LEU A 92 -1.78 -0.04 0.38
C LEU A 92 -2.62 -1.30 0.59
N VAL A 93 -3.88 -1.24 0.15
CA VAL A 93 -4.86 -2.29 0.32
C VAL A 93 -5.25 -2.84 -1.04
N ALA A 94 -5.27 -4.16 -1.19
CA ALA A 94 -5.80 -4.85 -2.35
C ALA A 94 -6.93 -5.79 -1.90
N LEU A 95 -8.17 -5.41 -2.22
CA LEU A 95 -9.37 -6.21 -1.98
C LEU A 95 -9.74 -6.96 -3.26
N LEU A 96 -9.57 -8.26 -3.23
CA LEU A 96 -9.95 -9.18 -4.31
C LEU A 96 -11.36 -9.72 -4.03
N SER A 97 -12.33 -9.38 -4.88
CA SER A 97 -13.72 -9.82 -4.77
C SER A 97 -14.22 -10.44 -6.06
N ASP A 98 -14.33 -11.77 -6.11
CA ASP A 98 -14.72 -12.56 -7.28
C ASP A 98 -13.95 -12.20 -8.57
N LYS A 99 -14.46 -11.22 -9.31
CA LYS A 99 -14.04 -10.74 -10.62
C LYS A 99 -13.47 -9.33 -10.60
N GLU A 100 -13.47 -8.67 -9.45
CA GLU A 100 -13.01 -7.30 -9.27
C GLU A 100 -11.83 -7.27 -8.30
N LEU A 101 -10.84 -6.46 -8.63
CA LEU A 101 -9.76 -6.07 -7.74
C LEU A 101 -9.92 -4.58 -7.44
N ILE A 102 -10.03 -4.25 -6.15
CA ILE A 102 -10.17 -2.88 -5.67
C ILE A 102 -8.92 -2.54 -4.87
N VAL A 103 -8.24 -1.49 -5.26
CA VAL A 103 -6.98 -1.07 -4.64
C VAL A 103 -7.15 0.32 -4.05
N ALA A 104 -6.84 0.46 -2.77
CA ALA A 104 -6.82 1.73 -2.06
C ALA A 104 -5.39 2.06 -1.64
N ASN A 105 -4.95 3.29 -1.92
CA ASN A 105 -3.60 3.75 -1.57
C ASN A 105 -3.64 5.04 -0.76
N VAL A 106 -2.86 5.07 0.33
CA VAL A 106 -2.49 6.26 1.10
C VAL A 106 -0.97 6.24 1.22
N GLY A 107 -0.33 7.21 0.57
CA GLY A 107 1.13 7.31 0.53
C GLY A 107 1.78 6.88 -0.77
N ASP A 108 3.05 6.50 -0.70
CA ASP A 108 3.95 6.25 -1.83
C ASP A 108 4.41 4.80 -1.98
N SER A 109 3.73 3.89 -1.28
CA SER A 109 3.72 2.48 -1.67
C SER A 109 2.92 2.31 -2.96
N ARG A 110 3.32 1.33 -3.77
CA ARG A 110 2.68 1.11 -5.07
C ARG A 110 2.34 -0.36 -5.30
N GLY A 111 1.17 -0.56 -5.92
CA GLY A 111 0.76 -1.82 -6.48
C GLY A 111 0.91 -1.82 -8.00
N VAL A 112 1.41 -2.91 -8.58
CA VAL A 112 1.52 -3.11 -10.03
C VAL A 112 1.09 -4.53 -10.36
N LEU A 113 0.22 -4.68 -11.36
CA LEU A 113 -0.29 -5.96 -11.84
C LEU A 113 0.37 -6.33 -13.17
N CYS A 114 0.68 -7.62 -13.36
CA CYS A 114 1.04 -8.18 -14.64
C CYS A 114 -0.21 -8.78 -15.28
N ASP A 115 -0.65 -8.24 -16.42
CA ASP A 115 -1.75 -8.82 -17.20
C ASP A 115 -1.31 -10.09 -17.95
N LYS A 116 -2.25 -10.77 -18.61
CA LYS A 116 -1.99 -11.98 -19.42
C LYS A 116 -0.97 -11.80 -20.56
N ASP A 117 -0.79 -10.56 -21.02
CA ASP A 117 0.08 -10.24 -22.15
C ASP A 117 1.48 -9.84 -21.64
N GLY A 118 1.65 -9.70 -20.32
CA GLY A 118 2.91 -9.31 -19.68
C GLY A 118 3.06 -7.82 -19.43
N ASN A 119 2.02 -7.03 -19.63
CA ASN A 119 2.08 -5.60 -19.45
C ASN A 119 1.98 -5.26 -17.96
N ALA A 120 2.73 -4.23 -17.56
CA ALA A 120 2.64 -3.65 -16.23
C ALA A 120 1.45 -2.68 -16.16
N ILE A 121 0.49 -2.98 -15.31
CA ILE A 121 -0.69 -2.16 -15.04
C ILE A 121 -0.53 -1.55 -13.65
N PRO A 122 -0.31 -0.22 -13.52
CA PRO A 122 -0.28 0.44 -12.23
C PRO A 122 -1.64 0.30 -11.53
N LEU A 123 -1.63 -0.24 -10.31
CA LEU A 123 -2.82 -0.40 -9.47
C LEU A 123 -3.07 0.81 -8.56
N SER A 124 -2.04 1.62 -8.35
CA SER A 124 -2.11 2.84 -7.54
C SER A 124 -1.13 3.89 -8.07
N HIS A 125 -1.29 5.12 -7.59
CA HIS A 125 -0.38 6.22 -7.84
C HIS A 125 0.19 6.72 -6.52
N ASP A 126 1.50 6.95 -6.49
CA ASP A 126 2.19 7.44 -5.30
C ASP A 126 1.70 8.84 -4.93
N HIS A 127 1.59 9.12 -3.64
CA HIS A 127 1.28 10.45 -3.12
C HIS A 127 2.55 11.21 -2.78
N LYS A 128 3.19 11.78 -3.80
CA LYS A 128 4.44 12.53 -3.63
C LYS A 128 4.19 14.05 -3.56
N PRO A 129 4.92 14.81 -2.72
CA PRO A 129 4.66 16.23 -2.50
C PRO A 129 4.76 17.09 -3.76
N TYR A 130 5.60 16.70 -4.73
CA TYR A 130 5.80 17.46 -5.97
C TYR A 130 4.65 17.33 -6.97
N GLN A 131 3.72 16.38 -6.79
CA GLN A 131 2.56 16.23 -7.67
C GLN A 131 1.64 17.44 -7.59
N LEU A 132 1.09 17.87 -8.73
CA LEU A 132 0.32 19.11 -8.83
C LEU A 132 -0.89 19.16 -7.89
N LYS A 133 -1.65 18.06 -7.78
CA LYS A 133 -2.81 17.94 -6.88
C LYS A 133 -2.40 18.14 -5.42
N GLU A 134 -1.37 17.42 -4.99
CA GLU A 134 -0.85 17.41 -3.62
C GLU A 134 -0.19 18.74 -3.25
N ARG A 135 0.67 19.27 -4.14
CA ARG A 135 1.32 20.57 -3.98
C ARG A 135 0.31 21.72 -3.82
N LYS A 136 -0.79 21.70 -4.58
CA LYS A 136 -1.86 22.71 -4.42
C LYS A 136 -2.56 22.57 -3.07
N ARG A 137 -2.88 21.34 -2.64
CA ARG A 137 -3.50 21.05 -1.34
C ARG A 137 -2.64 21.54 -0.18
N ILE A 138 -1.35 21.17 -0.17
CA ILE A 138 -0.39 21.55 0.88
C ILE A 138 -0.25 23.08 0.97
N LYS A 139 -0.08 23.76 -0.17
CA LYS A 139 0.00 25.23 -0.20
C LYS A 139 -1.27 25.91 0.29
N LYS A 140 -2.45 25.38 -0.05
CA LYS A 140 -3.74 25.90 0.41
C LYS A 140 -3.90 25.78 1.93
N ALA A 141 -3.31 24.75 2.54
CA ALA A 141 -3.26 24.56 3.98
C ALA A 141 -2.22 25.45 4.69
N GLY A 142 -1.49 26.32 3.96
CA GLY A 142 -0.43 27.15 4.54
C GLY A 142 0.92 26.42 4.71
N GLY A 143 1.00 25.18 4.24
CA GLY A 143 2.24 24.40 4.27
C GLY A 143 3.21 24.75 3.13
N PHE A 144 4.44 24.28 3.26
CA PHE A 144 5.47 24.38 2.24
C PHE A 144 6.06 23.01 1.90
N ILE A 145 6.74 22.97 0.75
CA ILE A 145 7.50 21.81 0.29
C ILE A 145 8.93 22.30 0.08
N SER A 146 9.90 21.57 0.63
CA SER A 146 11.33 21.83 0.44
C SER A 146 12.03 20.59 -0.13
N PHE A 147 13.19 20.80 -0.75
CA PHE A 147 14.00 19.72 -1.30
C PHE A 147 15.25 19.52 -0.43
N ASN A 148 15.43 18.31 0.11
CA ASN A 148 16.62 17.91 0.86
C ASN A 148 16.93 16.44 0.55
N GLY A 149 17.55 16.20 -0.61
CA GLY A 149 17.71 14.86 -1.19
C GLY A 149 16.41 14.32 -1.82
N SER A 150 15.27 14.55 -1.18
CA SER A 150 13.92 14.28 -1.67
C SER A 150 12.99 15.47 -1.39
N TRP A 151 11.85 15.54 -2.10
CA TRP A 151 10.81 16.55 -1.86
C TRP A 151 10.04 16.22 -0.60
N ARG A 152 10.02 17.14 0.37
CA ARG A 152 9.44 16.91 1.71
C ARG A 152 8.43 17.98 2.11
N VAL A 153 7.29 17.57 2.64
CA VAL A 153 6.25 18.42 3.24
C VAL A 153 6.77 18.96 4.57
N GLN A 154 6.70 20.28 4.76
CA GLN A 154 7.30 20.98 5.91
C GLN A 154 8.81 20.71 6.11
N GLY A 155 9.49 20.18 5.08
CA GLY A 155 10.88 19.70 5.20
C GLY A 155 11.06 18.41 6.00
N ILE A 156 9.96 17.75 6.37
CA ILE A 156 9.97 16.57 7.25
C ILE A 156 9.64 15.31 6.43
N LEU A 157 8.42 15.22 5.90
CA LEU A 157 7.88 13.96 5.37
C LEU A 157 7.97 13.90 3.84
N ALA A 158 8.53 12.82 3.27
CA ALA A 158 8.80 12.66 1.83
C ALA A 158 7.56 12.29 0.98
N MET A 159 6.39 12.21 1.62
CA MET A 159 5.10 11.84 1.05
C MET A 159 4.03 12.87 1.44
N SER A 160 2.94 12.95 0.69
CA SER A 160 1.88 13.95 0.93
C SER A 160 0.64 13.41 1.65
N ARG A 161 0.51 12.09 1.77
CA ARG A 161 -0.62 11.43 2.45
C ARG A 161 -0.09 10.26 3.27
N SER A 162 -0.62 10.05 4.47
CA SER A 162 -0.23 8.95 5.35
C SER A 162 -1.31 8.70 6.40
N LEU A 163 -1.24 7.53 7.06
CA LEU A 163 -1.94 7.29 8.31
C LEU A 163 -1.02 7.67 9.48
N GLY A 164 -1.60 8.15 10.59
CA GLY A 164 -0.81 8.69 11.71
C GLY A 164 -0.24 10.08 11.40
N ASP A 165 1.03 10.34 11.72
CA ASP A 165 1.70 11.65 11.53
C ASP A 165 0.93 12.83 12.12
N TYR A 166 0.41 12.66 13.34
CA TYR A 166 -0.49 13.63 13.98
C TYR A 166 0.04 15.08 14.01
N PRO A 167 1.35 15.37 14.20
CA PRO A 167 1.83 16.75 14.19
C PRO A 167 1.59 17.44 12.85
N LEU A 168 1.77 16.71 11.74
CA LEU A 168 1.57 17.24 10.39
C LEU A 168 0.08 17.28 9.99
N LYS A 169 -0.74 16.37 10.54
CA LYS A 169 -2.20 16.41 10.35
C LYS A 169 -2.86 17.55 11.09
N ASN A 170 -2.36 17.93 12.26
CA ASN A 170 -2.83 19.12 12.98
C ASN A 170 -2.61 20.43 12.18
N LEU A 171 -1.63 20.43 11.27
CA LEU A 171 -1.37 21.52 10.33
C LEU A 171 -2.16 21.39 9.01
N ASN A 172 -2.96 20.33 8.83
CA ASN A 172 -3.69 19.98 7.61
C ASN A 172 -2.81 19.82 6.35
N VAL A 173 -1.50 19.63 6.51
CA VAL A 173 -0.56 19.48 5.38
C VAL A 173 -0.46 18.03 4.91
N ILE A 174 -0.79 17.07 5.76
CA ILE A 174 -0.90 15.64 5.45
C ILE A 174 -2.35 15.20 5.64
N VAL A 175 -2.82 14.28 4.80
CA VAL A 175 -4.20 13.78 4.84
C VAL A 175 -4.24 12.26 4.70
N PRO A 176 -5.23 11.58 5.31
CA PRO A 176 -5.39 10.12 5.20
C PRO A 176 -6.25 9.67 4.02
N ASP A 177 -6.79 10.60 3.22
CA ASP A 177 -7.71 10.30 2.11
C ASP A 177 -7.09 9.33 1.10
N PRO A 178 -7.68 8.14 0.90
CA PRO A 178 -7.19 7.17 -0.06
C PRO A 178 -7.58 7.55 -1.49
N ASP A 179 -6.68 7.27 -2.44
CA ASP A 179 -7.08 7.13 -3.84
C ASP A 179 -7.46 5.66 -4.07
N ILE A 180 -8.67 5.41 -4.62
CA ILE A 180 -9.24 4.07 -4.81
C ILE A 180 -9.47 3.78 -6.30
N MET A 181 -9.03 2.61 -6.76
CA MET A 181 -9.15 2.16 -8.15
C MET A 181 -9.75 0.76 -8.21
N SER A 182 -10.63 0.52 -9.19
CA SER A 182 -11.26 -0.78 -9.46
C SER A 182 -10.79 -1.36 -10.79
N PHE A 183 -10.57 -2.67 -10.82
CA PHE A 183 -10.03 -3.39 -11.97
C PHE A 183 -10.83 -4.68 -12.24
N ASP A 184 -11.25 -4.90 -13.49
CA ASP A 184 -11.94 -6.13 -13.92
C ASP A 184 -10.93 -7.24 -14.24
N LEU A 185 -10.92 -8.27 -13.42
CA LEU A 185 -10.01 -9.41 -13.51
C LEU A 185 -10.33 -10.35 -14.67
N ASN A 186 -11.57 -10.39 -15.18
CA ASN A 186 -11.88 -11.17 -16.39
C ASN A 186 -11.28 -10.52 -17.62
N LYS A 187 -11.22 -9.18 -17.63
CA LYS A 187 -10.60 -8.44 -18.73
C LYS A 187 -9.08 -8.57 -18.68
N LEU A 188 -8.49 -8.35 -17.50
CA LEU A 188 -7.03 -8.31 -17.32
C LEU A 188 -6.39 -9.70 -17.32
N GLN A 189 -7.10 -10.71 -16.79
CA GLN A 189 -6.59 -12.08 -16.62
C GLN A 189 -5.17 -12.10 -16.05
N PRO A 190 -4.94 -11.49 -14.88
CA PRO A 190 -3.60 -11.27 -14.38
C PRO A 190 -2.84 -12.56 -14.08
N GLU A 191 -1.53 -12.51 -14.25
CA GLU A 191 -0.62 -13.58 -13.82
C GLU A 191 -0.25 -13.40 -12.34
N PHE A 192 0.11 -12.18 -11.94
CA PHE A 192 0.48 -11.82 -10.58
C PHE A 192 0.32 -10.32 -10.35
N MET A 193 0.38 -9.89 -9.10
CA MET A 193 0.57 -8.50 -8.71
C MET A 193 1.72 -8.36 -7.71
N ILE A 194 2.39 -7.22 -7.76
CA ILE A 194 3.46 -6.78 -6.87
C ILE A 194 2.90 -5.64 -6.02
N LEU A 195 2.97 -5.77 -4.71
CA LEU A 195 2.72 -4.70 -3.76
C LEU A 195 4.04 -4.41 -3.05
N ALA A 196 4.54 -3.18 -3.14
CA ALA A 196 5.86 -2.87 -2.58
C ALA A 196 5.98 -1.44 -2.09
N SER A 197 6.99 -1.23 -1.24
CA SER A 197 7.43 0.09 -0.77
C SER A 197 8.13 0.88 -1.86
N ASP A 198 8.26 2.18 -1.66
CA ASP A 198 9.11 3.03 -2.48
C ASP A 198 10.57 2.57 -2.51
N GLY A 199 11.06 1.90 -1.45
CA GLY A 199 12.35 1.20 -1.49
C GLY A 199 12.53 0.24 -2.68
N LEU A 200 11.45 -0.33 -3.26
CA LEU A 200 11.51 -0.99 -4.57
C LEU A 200 11.38 0.01 -5.72
N TRP A 201 10.35 0.86 -5.68
CA TRP A 201 9.95 1.69 -6.82
C TRP A 201 10.90 2.85 -7.14
N ASP A 202 11.78 3.20 -6.20
CA ASP A 202 12.86 4.17 -6.40
C ASP A 202 14.01 3.58 -7.23
N THR A 203 14.13 2.24 -7.30
CA THR A 203 15.18 1.56 -8.06
C THR A 203 14.66 0.75 -9.25
N PHE A 204 13.35 0.53 -9.36
CA PHE A 204 12.71 -0.20 -10.46
C PHE A 204 11.55 0.59 -11.07
N SER A 205 11.49 0.63 -12.40
CA SER A 205 10.24 0.93 -13.11
C SER A 205 9.21 -0.20 -12.98
N ASN A 206 7.94 0.11 -13.25
CA ASN A 206 6.86 -0.88 -13.21
C ASN A 206 7.13 -2.05 -14.15
N GLU A 207 7.60 -1.76 -15.36
CA GLU A 207 7.88 -2.71 -16.43
C GLU A 207 9.09 -3.60 -16.11
N GLU A 208 10.15 -3.02 -15.54
CA GLU A 208 11.31 -3.79 -15.09
C GLU A 208 10.95 -4.75 -13.96
N ALA A 209 10.17 -4.29 -12.96
CA ALA A 209 9.75 -5.12 -11.84
C ALA A 209 8.88 -6.29 -12.30
N VAL A 210 7.90 -6.03 -13.19
CA VAL A 210 7.05 -7.07 -13.78
C VAL A 210 7.90 -8.07 -14.57
N ARG A 211 8.79 -7.62 -15.45
CA ARG A 211 9.67 -8.54 -16.20
C ARG A 211 10.53 -9.39 -15.28
N PHE A 212 11.13 -8.76 -14.26
CA PHE A 212 12.01 -9.43 -13.31
C PHE A 212 11.29 -10.54 -12.55
N ILE A 213 10.08 -10.27 -12.06
CA ILE A 213 9.26 -11.24 -11.31
C ILE A 213 8.70 -12.32 -12.22
N ARG A 214 8.26 -11.97 -13.44
CA ARG A 214 7.66 -12.94 -14.38
C ARG A 214 8.62 -14.08 -14.73
N GLU A 215 9.91 -13.79 -14.84
CA GLU A 215 10.98 -14.78 -15.06
C GLU A 215 11.29 -15.67 -13.85
N ARG A 216 10.72 -15.38 -12.67
CA ARG A 216 11.09 -15.97 -11.37
C ARG A 216 9.88 -16.44 -10.55
N LEU A 217 8.73 -16.65 -11.21
CA LEU A 217 7.49 -17.08 -10.55
C LEU A 217 7.55 -18.51 -9.99
N ASP A 218 8.59 -19.26 -10.30
CA ASP A 218 8.91 -20.59 -9.79
C ASP A 218 9.85 -20.55 -8.57
N GLU A 219 10.48 -19.40 -8.29
CA GLU A 219 11.31 -19.20 -7.10
C GLU A 219 10.45 -19.16 -5.81
N PRO A 220 11.05 -19.43 -4.63
CA PRO A 220 10.40 -19.19 -3.34
C PRO A 220 9.86 -17.76 -3.23
N HIS A 221 8.64 -17.64 -2.69
CA HIS A 221 7.92 -16.35 -2.60
C HIS A 221 7.74 -15.63 -3.95
N PHE A 222 7.70 -16.38 -5.05
CA PHE A 222 7.46 -15.86 -6.41
C PHE A 222 8.46 -14.76 -6.83
N GLY A 223 9.74 -14.92 -6.48
CA GLY A 223 10.80 -13.97 -6.83
C GLY A 223 10.87 -12.70 -5.95
N ALA A 224 10.00 -12.57 -4.93
CA ALA A 224 9.98 -11.41 -4.04
C ALA A 224 11.33 -11.17 -3.33
N LYS A 225 11.96 -12.24 -2.83
CA LYS A 225 13.28 -12.13 -2.19
C LYS A 225 14.36 -11.67 -3.17
N SER A 226 14.32 -12.18 -4.39
CA SER A 226 15.29 -11.86 -5.43
C SER A 226 15.21 -10.39 -5.83
N ILE A 227 14.00 -9.85 -6.02
CA ILE A 227 13.85 -8.44 -6.40
C ILE A 227 14.21 -7.49 -5.24
N VAL A 228 13.96 -7.88 -3.99
CA VAL A 228 14.42 -7.14 -2.80
C VAL A 228 15.95 -7.04 -2.79
N LEU A 229 16.65 -8.16 -2.98
CA LEU A 229 18.11 -8.17 -3.04
C LEU A 229 18.64 -7.35 -4.21
N GLN A 230 17.99 -7.40 -5.37
CA GLN A 230 18.40 -6.58 -6.51
C GLN A 230 18.20 -5.09 -6.25
N SER A 231 17.11 -4.67 -5.60
CA SER A 231 16.94 -3.26 -5.19
C SER A 231 18.03 -2.83 -4.20
N PHE A 232 18.37 -3.69 -3.24
CA PHE A 232 19.48 -3.45 -2.32
C PHE A 232 20.82 -3.29 -3.06
N TYR A 233 21.14 -4.17 -4.00
CA TYR A 233 22.38 -4.08 -4.80
C TYR A 233 22.40 -2.87 -5.75
N ARG A 234 21.24 -2.35 -6.15
CA ARG A 234 21.11 -1.06 -6.87
C ARG A 234 21.39 0.15 -5.96
N GLY A 235 21.62 -0.06 -4.66
CA GLY A 235 21.99 0.98 -3.72
C GLY A 235 20.79 1.68 -3.07
N CYS A 236 19.63 1.02 -2.97
CA CYS A 236 18.50 1.57 -2.22
C CYS A 236 18.91 1.87 -0.76
N PRO A 237 18.77 3.11 -0.29
CA PRO A 237 19.16 3.49 1.07
C PRO A 237 18.08 3.19 2.12
N ASP A 238 16.90 2.74 1.70
CA ASP A 238 15.71 2.60 2.55
C ASP A 238 15.30 1.12 2.77
N ASN A 239 14.28 0.91 3.59
CA ASN A 239 13.66 -0.39 3.80
C ASN A 239 12.90 -0.85 2.55
N ILE A 240 13.19 -2.06 2.11
CA ILE A 240 12.60 -2.65 0.91
C ILE A 240 11.64 -3.75 1.33
N THR A 241 10.34 -3.52 1.14
CA THR A 241 9.32 -4.54 1.37
C THR A 241 8.60 -4.85 0.07
N VAL A 242 8.51 -6.13 -0.28
CA VAL A 242 7.84 -6.59 -1.50
C VAL A 242 6.98 -7.81 -1.18
N MET A 243 5.72 -7.77 -1.62
CA MET A 243 4.80 -8.88 -1.64
C MET A 243 4.41 -9.18 -3.09
N VAL A 244 4.53 -10.45 -3.48
CA VAL A 244 4.07 -10.93 -4.78
C VAL A 244 2.88 -11.86 -4.56
N VAL A 245 1.76 -11.56 -5.20
CA VAL A 245 0.54 -12.38 -5.17
C VAL A 245 0.32 -12.96 -6.55
N LYS A 246 0.50 -14.27 -6.67
CA LYS A 246 0.26 -15.02 -7.92
C LYS A 246 -1.21 -15.37 -8.04
N PHE A 247 -1.85 -15.04 -9.16
CA PHE A 247 -3.22 -15.44 -9.43
C PHE A 247 -3.22 -16.89 -9.94
N LYS A 248 -4.20 -17.70 -9.48
CA LYS A 248 -4.42 -19.02 -10.07
C LYS A 248 -5.06 -18.82 -11.44
N GLY A 249 -4.39 -19.28 -12.50
CA GLY A 249 -5.02 -19.41 -13.81
C GLY A 249 -6.27 -20.28 -13.69
N LYS A 250 -7.30 -20.02 -14.52
CA LYS A 250 -8.39 -20.98 -14.68
C LYS A 250 -7.76 -22.29 -15.15
N MET A 251 -7.73 -23.30 -14.28
CA MET A 251 -7.55 -24.69 -14.70
C MET A 251 -8.55 -24.88 -15.84
N GLY A 252 -8.05 -25.13 -17.05
CA GLY A 252 -8.92 -25.53 -18.14
C GLY A 252 -9.77 -26.69 -17.63
N GLU A 253 -11.09 -26.54 -17.73
CA GLU A 253 -11.98 -27.69 -17.68
C GLU A 253 -11.42 -28.68 -18.70
N LYS A 254 -10.74 -29.72 -18.21
CA LYS A 254 -10.42 -30.88 -19.03
C LYS A 254 -11.78 -31.47 -19.41
N LYS A 255 -12.23 -31.12 -20.62
CA LYS A 255 -13.24 -31.89 -21.34
C LYS A 255 -12.71 -33.30 -21.60
#